data_AF-A0A9Q1GKB7-F1
#
_entry.id   AF-A0A9Q1GKB7-F1
#
_cell.length_a   1.000
_cell.length_b   1.000
_cell.length_c   1.000
_cell.angle_alpha   90.00
_cell.angle_beta   90.00
_cell.angle_gamma   90.00
#
_symmetry.space_group_name_H-M   'P 1'
#
loop_
_entity.id
_entity.type
_entity.pdbx_description
1 polymer ?
#
loop_
_entity_poly.entity_id
_entity_poly.type
_entity_poly.pdbx_seq_one_letter_code
_entity_poly.pdbx_strand_id
1 'polypeptide(L)'
;MQERKQEESVVMEKKLRQKWGDLIQIGLRLAGVGASIAGACLMFTCHQTALVYGVPMDAKYGYASAFKFFAFANAIASVLALMSLSLTLMLWRHRVEATNHHFFFFLHDLGVTALLLSGCSAATAIGYVGKHGNSHAGWVPICDHFSSFCHRAMAAIGLSYFSFLSFLFLTVLSAAKYSTPQFAPLQVQSSI
;
A
#
# COMPACT_ATOMS: atom_id res chain seq x y z
N MET A 1 4.04 -10.03 48.42
CA MET A 1 3.17 -10.87 47.54
C MET A 1 2.31 -10.02 46.59
N GLN A 2 1.80 -8.86 47.03
CA GLN A 2 1.05 -7.90 46.20
C GLN A 2 1.90 -7.26 45.08
N GLU A 3 3.14 -6.87 45.37
CA GLU A 3 4.03 -6.23 44.37
C GLU A 3 4.37 -7.15 43.19
N ARG A 4 4.60 -8.44 43.43
CA ARG A 4 4.81 -9.43 42.34
C ARG A 4 3.61 -9.53 41.40
N LYS A 5 2.37 -9.51 41.93
CA LYS A 5 1.16 -9.54 41.08
C LYS A 5 1.02 -8.27 40.24
N GLN A 6 1.48 -7.14 40.74
CA GLN A 6 1.46 -5.86 40.03
C GLN A 6 2.52 -5.82 38.92
N GLU A 7 3.73 -6.30 39.18
CA GLU A 7 4.76 -6.48 38.14
C GLU A 7 4.30 -7.43 37.03
N GLU A 8 3.69 -8.57 37.38
CA GLU A 8 3.15 -9.51 36.40
C GLU A 8 2.05 -8.90 35.53
N SER A 9 1.17 -8.08 36.12
CA SER A 9 0.13 -7.36 35.38
C SER A 9 0.72 -6.35 34.39
N VAL A 10 1.71 -5.57 34.82
CA VAL A 10 2.39 -4.59 33.96
C VAL A 10 3.17 -5.27 32.83
N VAL A 11 3.85 -6.38 33.11
CA VAL A 11 4.56 -7.18 32.09
C VAL A 11 3.58 -7.79 31.10
N MET A 12 2.41 -8.23 31.57
CA MET A 12 1.36 -8.80 30.72
C MET A 12 0.76 -7.75 29.78
N GLU A 13 0.44 -6.55 30.29
CA GLU A 13 -0.03 -5.44 29.47
C GLU A 13 1.00 -5.02 28.40
N LYS A 14 2.29 -4.98 28.77
CA LYS A 14 3.37 -4.72 27.81
C LYS A 14 3.45 -5.80 26.73
N LYS A 15 3.42 -7.08 27.11
CA LYS A 15 3.40 -8.21 26.16
C LYS A 15 2.16 -8.16 25.26
N LEU A 16 1.00 -7.82 25.80
CA LEU A 16 -0.23 -7.64 25.04
C LEU A 16 -0.06 -6.50 24.02
N ARG A 17 0.32 -5.31 24.46
CA ARG A 17 0.48 -4.13 23.60
C ARG A 17 1.52 -4.38 22.48
N GLN A 18 2.61 -5.09 22.79
CA GLN A 18 3.60 -5.51 21.80
C GLN A 18 3.02 -6.50 20.78
N LYS A 19 2.34 -7.56 21.25
CA LYS A 19 1.65 -8.52 20.36
C LYS A 19 0.62 -7.85 19.46
N TRP A 20 -0.19 -6.93 19.99
CA TRP A 20 -1.18 -6.18 19.23
C TRP A 20 -0.52 -5.27 18.18
N GLY A 21 0.60 -4.63 18.51
CA GLY A 21 1.38 -3.82 17.56
C GLY A 21 1.90 -4.64 16.38
N ASP A 22 2.43 -5.83 16.64
CA ASP A 22 2.91 -6.74 15.59
C ASP A 22 1.75 -7.28 14.74
N LEU A 23 0.62 -7.62 15.38
CA LEU A 23 -0.59 -8.09 14.69
C LEU A 23 -1.18 -7.01 13.77
N ILE A 24 -1.26 -5.76 14.23
CA ILE A 24 -1.71 -4.62 13.42
C ILE A 24 -0.77 -4.42 12.23
N GLN A 25 0.55 -4.51 12.44
CA GLN A 25 1.53 -4.32 11.37
C GLN A 25 1.44 -5.43 10.30
N ILE A 26 1.25 -6.68 10.70
CA ILE A 26 1.04 -7.81 9.78
C ILE A 26 -0.30 -7.68 9.05
N GLY A 27 -1.37 -7.32 9.78
CA GLY A 27 -2.70 -7.14 9.21
C GLY A 27 -2.74 -6.03 8.15
N LEU A 28 -2.09 -4.90 8.43
CA LEU A 28 -2.02 -3.77 7.51
C LEU A 28 -1.19 -4.08 6.26
N ARG A 29 -0.15 -4.92 6.38
CA ARG A 29 0.60 -5.47 5.22
C ARG A 29 -0.28 -6.36 4.34
N LEU A 30 -0.99 -7.30 4.94
CA LEU A 30 -1.88 -8.21 4.21
C LEU A 30 -2.99 -7.43 3.49
N ALA A 31 -3.58 -6.45 4.16
CA ALA A 31 -4.59 -5.57 3.57
C ALA A 31 -4.01 -4.76 2.40
N GLY A 32 -2.83 -4.16 2.57
CA GLY A 32 -2.15 -3.39 1.52
C GLY A 32 -1.79 -4.24 0.30
N VAL A 33 -1.24 -5.43 0.50
CA VAL A 33 -0.91 -6.40 -0.56
C VAL A 33 -2.17 -6.85 -1.29
N GLY A 34 -3.20 -7.27 -0.54
CA GLY A 34 -4.46 -7.72 -1.12
C GLY A 34 -5.12 -6.63 -1.98
N ALA A 35 -5.12 -5.39 -1.50
CA ALA A 35 -5.65 -4.26 -2.23
C ALA A 35 -4.83 -3.92 -3.49
N SER A 36 -3.49 -3.99 -3.43
CA SER A 36 -2.64 -3.76 -4.61
C SER A 36 -2.84 -4.85 -5.67
N ILE A 37 -2.88 -6.13 -5.26
CA ILE A 37 -3.15 -7.25 -6.16
C ILE A 37 -4.55 -7.11 -6.77
N ALA A 38 -5.56 -6.79 -5.97
CA ALA A 38 -6.91 -6.57 -6.46
C ALA A 38 -6.96 -5.40 -7.47
N GLY A 39 -6.29 -4.29 -7.17
CA GLY A 39 -6.16 -3.14 -8.06
C GLY A 39 -5.45 -3.48 -9.37
N ALA A 40 -4.32 -4.19 -9.30
CA ALA A 40 -3.58 -4.68 -10.47
C ALA A 40 -4.44 -5.63 -11.30
N CYS A 41 -5.05 -6.64 -10.69
CA CYS A 41 -5.92 -7.60 -11.35
C CYS A 41 -7.12 -6.93 -12.00
N LEU A 42 -7.79 -6.00 -11.31
CA LEU A 42 -8.87 -5.21 -11.91
C LEU A 42 -8.37 -4.43 -13.13
N MET A 43 -7.20 -3.81 -13.04
CA MET A 43 -6.63 -3.06 -14.16
C MET A 43 -6.22 -3.96 -15.34
N PHE A 44 -5.62 -5.12 -15.09
CA PHE A 44 -5.25 -6.10 -16.13
C PHE A 44 -6.46 -6.77 -16.75
N THR A 45 -7.49 -7.07 -15.96
CA THR A 45 -8.74 -7.67 -16.45
C THR A 45 -9.65 -6.64 -17.12
N CYS A 46 -9.33 -5.34 -17.04
CA CYS A 46 -9.95 -4.30 -17.85
C CYS A 46 -9.46 -4.36 -19.30
N HIS A 47 -9.72 -5.47 -19.97
CA HIS A 47 -9.75 -5.53 -21.43
C HIS A 47 -11.19 -5.26 -21.88
N GLN A 48 -11.45 -4.06 -22.39
CA GLN A 48 -12.69 -3.75 -23.11
C GLN A 48 -12.32 -3.18 -24.48
N THR A 49 -12.46 -3.99 -25.52
CA THR A 49 -12.57 -3.54 -26.91
C THR A 49 -13.94 -2.91 -27.09
N ALA A 50 -14.02 -1.66 -27.53
CA ALA A 50 -15.31 -1.00 -27.64
C ALA A 50 -15.34 -0.06 -28.86
N LEU A 51 -16.33 -0.27 -29.75
CA LEU A 51 -16.44 0.41 -31.04
C LEU A 51 -16.76 1.91 -30.86
N VAL A 52 -15.95 2.77 -31.47
CA VAL A 52 -16.17 4.22 -31.55
C VAL A 52 -16.31 4.58 -33.02
N TYR A 53 -17.44 5.18 -33.41
CA TYR A 53 -17.69 5.67 -34.78
C TYR A 53 -17.53 4.61 -35.91
N GLY A 54 -18.00 3.38 -35.70
CA GLY A 54 -17.97 2.33 -36.74
C GLY A 54 -16.57 1.79 -37.06
N VAL A 55 -15.54 2.22 -36.31
CA VAL A 55 -14.18 1.68 -36.35
C VAL A 55 -13.95 0.93 -35.02
N PRO A 56 -13.40 -0.30 -35.03
CA PRO A 56 -13.04 -1.00 -33.80
C PRO A 56 -11.85 -0.28 -33.15
N MET A 57 -12.15 0.72 -32.31
CA MET A 57 -11.16 1.39 -31.49
C MET A 57 -10.93 0.54 -30.24
N ASP A 58 -9.82 -0.18 -30.23
CA ASP A 58 -9.41 -0.99 -29.09
C ASP A 58 -9.05 -0.04 -27.93
N ALA A 59 -9.96 0.26 -27.01
CA ALA A 59 -9.66 1.06 -25.81
C ALA A 59 -8.86 0.22 -24.80
N LYS A 60 -7.67 -0.21 -25.23
CA LYS A 60 -6.71 -0.94 -24.39
C LYS A 60 -6.13 0.00 -23.35
N TYR A 61 -5.87 -0.55 -22.16
CA TYR A 61 -5.03 0.06 -21.11
C TYR A 61 -3.68 0.59 -21.65
N GLY A 62 -3.25 0.10 -22.83
CA GLY A 62 -2.05 0.45 -23.57
C GLY A 62 -2.07 1.78 -24.34
N TYR A 63 -3.20 2.48 -24.48
CA TYR A 63 -3.27 3.74 -25.26
C TYR A 63 -2.94 4.99 -24.43
N ALA A 64 -3.29 4.99 -23.13
CA ALA A 64 -2.93 6.07 -22.24
C ALA A 64 -1.70 5.67 -21.40
N SER A 65 -0.58 6.34 -21.64
CA SER A 65 0.69 6.08 -20.93
C SER A 65 0.56 6.09 -19.41
N ALA A 66 -0.35 6.91 -18.87
CA ALA A 66 -0.64 6.96 -17.43
C ALA A 66 -1.24 5.66 -16.89
N PHE A 67 -2.19 5.05 -17.59
CA PHE A 67 -2.80 3.78 -17.17
C PHE A 67 -1.82 2.61 -17.29
N LYS A 68 -0.94 2.62 -18.31
CA LYS A 68 0.18 1.66 -18.39
C LYS A 68 1.10 1.81 -17.19
N PHE A 69 1.55 3.03 -16.90
CA PHE A 69 2.44 3.30 -15.78
C PHE A 69 1.81 2.87 -14.46
N PHE A 70 0.54 3.18 -14.23
CA PHE A 70 -0.20 2.73 -13.05
C PHE A 70 -0.29 1.21 -12.92
N ALA A 71 -0.53 0.48 -14.02
CA ALA A 71 -0.58 -0.98 -14.01
C ALA A 71 0.80 -1.59 -13.70
N PHE A 72 1.87 -1.09 -14.34
CA PHE A 72 3.24 -1.52 -14.04
C PHE A 72 3.66 -1.16 -12.61
N ALA A 73 3.33 0.03 -12.14
CA ALA A 73 3.61 0.48 -10.78
C ALA A 73 2.94 -0.46 -9.75
N ASN A 74 1.67 -0.81 -9.92
CA ASN A 74 0.98 -1.76 -9.05
C ASN A 74 1.54 -3.18 -9.15
N ALA A 75 1.94 -3.63 -10.34
CA ALA A 75 2.55 -4.95 -10.52
C ALA A 75 3.90 -5.05 -9.80
N ILE A 76 4.77 -4.04 -9.98
CA ILE A 76 6.07 -3.96 -9.30
C ILE A 76 5.85 -3.86 -7.79
N ALA A 77 4.94 -2.99 -7.34
CA ALA A 77 4.58 -2.85 -5.93
C ALA A 77 4.12 -4.18 -5.32
N SER A 78 3.30 -4.96 -6.04
CA SER A 78 2.83 -6.27 -5.59
C SER A 78 3.97 -7.28 -5.43
N VAL A 79 4.90 -7.36 -6.40
CA VAL A 79 6.07 -8.25 -6.32
C VAL A 79 6.98 -7.87 -5.15
N LEU A 80 7.28 -6.57 -5.02
CA LEU A 80 8.09 -6.04 -3.92
C LEU A 80 7.42 -6.30 -2.56
N ALA A 81 6.12 -6.08 -2.46
CA ALA A 81 5.39 -6.31 -1.22
C ALA A 81 5.27 -7.80 -0.85
N LEU A 82 5.14 -8.71 -1.82
CA LEU A 82 5.19 -10.15 -1.58
C LEU A 82 6.57 -10.59 -1.11
N MET A 83 7.64 -10.07 -1.71
CA MET A 83 9.01 -10.33 -1.28
C MET A 83 9.22 -9.86 0.17
N SER A 84 8.76 -8.66 0.49
CA SER A 84 8.77 -8.10 1.85
C SER A 84 7.98 -8.97 2.85
N LEU A 85 6.78 -9.41 2.49
CA LEU A 85 5.95 -10.30 3.32
C LEU A 85 6.66 -11.63 3.58
N SER A 86 7.25 -12.24 2.55
CA SER A 86 7.97 -13.51 2.67
C SER A 86 9.16 -13.39 3.62
N LEU A 87 9.89 -12.28 3.57
CA LEU A 87 11.02 -12.01 4.45
C LEU A 87 10.57 -11.83 5.91
N THR A 88 9.46 -11.10 6.15
CA THR A 88 8.89 -10.96 7.50
C THR A 88 8.46 -12.31 8.09
N LEU A 89 7.85 -13.19 7.28
CA LEU A 89 7.45 -14.53 7.71
C LEU A 89 8.66 -15.42 8.02
N MET A 90 9.73 -15.35 7.21
CA MET A 90 10.96 -16.09 7.47
C MET A 90 11.64 -15.64 8.77
N LEU A 91 11.76 -14.32 8.99
CA LEU A 91 12.34 -13.77 10.22
C LEU A 91 11.52 -14.14 11.45
N TRP A 92 10.19 -14.09 11.35
CA TRP A 92 9.30 -14.53 12.42
C TRP A 92 9.48 -16.02 12.75
N ARG A 93 9.64 -16.87 11.73
CA ARG A 93 9.82 -18.32 11.90
C ARG A 93 11.21 -18.69 12.46
N HIS A 94 12.27 -18.01 12.03
CA HIS A 94 13.64 -18.34 12.45
C HIS A 94 14.15 -17.54 13.67
N ARG A 95 13.36 -16.61 14.24
CA ARG A 95 13.75 -15.80 15.42
C ARG A 95 15.13 -15.12 15.27
N VAL A 96 15.52 -14.78 14.04
CA VAL A 96 16.84 -14.16 13.78
C VAL A 96 16.77 -12.69 14.14
N GLU A 97 17.45 -12.29 15.21
CA GLU A 97 17.69 -10.89 15.55
C GLU A 97 18.72 -10.29 14.59
N ALA A 98 18.27 -9.90 13.40
CA ALA A 98 19.11 -9.23 12.42
C ALA A 98 18.87 -7.71 12.49
N THR A 99 19.66 -7.05 13.33
CA THR A 99 19.57 -5.61 13.65
C THR A 99 19.70 -4.70 12.41
N ASN A 100 20.30 -5.16 11.31
CA ASN A 100 20.53 -4.39 10.08
C ASN A 100 19.40 -4.38 9.03
N HIS A 101 18.39 -5.26 9.10
CA HIS A 101 17.34 -5.32 8.06
C HIS A 101 16.27 -4.24 8.16
N HIS A 102 16.20 -3.61 9.33
CA HIS A 102 15.25 -2.58 9.72
C HIS A 102 15.22 -1.36 8.77
N PHE A 103 16.40 -0.80 8.47
CA PHE A 103 16.52 0.35 7.55
C PHE A 103 16.18 -0.02 6.10
N PHE A 104 16.63 -1.19 5.64
CA PHE A 104 16.30 -1.69 4.31
C PHE A 104 14.79 -1.86 4.14
N PHE A 105 14.14 -2.40 5.17
CA PHE A 105 12.70 -2.60 5.17
C PHE A 105 11.94 -1.27 5.12
N PHE A 106 12.40 -0.25 5.85
CA PHE A 106 11.85 1.11 5.79
C PHE A 106 12.00 1.74 4.40
N LEU A 107 13.20 1.70 3.81
CA LEU A 107 13.44 2.23 2.46
C LEU A 107 12.59 1.52 1.40
N HIS A 108 12.47 0.20 1.52
CA HIS A 108 11.62 -0.60 0.65
C HIS A 108 10.14 -0.18 0.74
N ASP A 109 9.60 -0.07 1.95
CA ASP A 109 8.21 0.34 2.20
C ASP A 109 7.94 1.76 1.68
N LEU A 110 8.89 2.68 1.87
CA LEU A 110 8.84 4.04 1.33
C LEU A 110 8.86 4.05 -0.21
N GLY A 111 9.72 3.23 -0.84
CA GLY A 111 9.81 3.11 -2.28
C GLY A 111 8.52 2.57 -2.92
N VAL A 112 7.91 1.55 -2.31
CA VAL A 112 6.62 1.00 -2.74
C VAL A 112 5.51 2.05 -2.61
N THR A 113 5.48 2.78 -1.49
CA THR A 113 4.51 3.85 -1.24
C THR A 113 4.62 4.97 -2.27
N ALA A 114 5.84 5.42 -2.57
CA ALA A 114 6.10 6.46 -3.56
C ALA A 114 5.70 6.02 -4.98
N LEU A 115 6.03 4.77 -5.35
CA LEU A 115 5.68 4.19 -6.64
C LEU A 115 4.16 4.12 -6.82
N LEU A 116 3.43 3.59 -5.83
CA LEU A 116 1.97 3.54 -5.86
C LEU A 116 1.35 4.93 -5.98
N LEU A 117 1.80 5.90 -5.17
CA LEU A 117 1.28 7.26 -5.20
C LEU A 117 1.47 7.92 -6.58
N SER A 118 2.65 7.75 -7.18
CA SER A 118 2.96 8.29 -8.51
C SER A 118 2.08 7.69 -9.61
N GLY A 119 1.82 6.39 -9.55
CA GLY A 119 0.92 5.71 -10.48
C GLY A 119 -0.53 6.15 -10.30
N CYS A 120 -1.00 6.18 -9.05
CA CYS A 120 -2.36 6.57 -8.70
C CYS A 120 -2.67 8.02 -9.12
N SER A 121 -1.74 8.95 -8.88
CA SER A 121 -1.93 10.36 -9.25
C SER A 121 -1.98 10.55 -10.77
N ALA A 122 -1.10 9.88 -11.53
CA ALA A 122 -1.12 9.90 -12.99
C ALA A 122 -2.43 9.32 -13.56
N ALA A 123 -2.87 8.17 -13.05
CA ALA A 123 -4.12 7.54 -13.46
C ALA A 123 -5.34 8.39 -13.09
N THR A 124 -5.32 9.06 -11.94
CA THR A 124 -6.41 9.95 -11.50
C THR A 124 -6.50 11.18 -12.38
N ALA A 125 -5.36 11.79 -12.74
CA ALA A 125 -5.34 12.96 -13.62
C ALA A 125 -5.95 12.62 -14.99
N ILE A 126 -5.49 11.54 -15.64
CA ILE A 126 -6.02 11.12 -16.94
C ILE A 126 -7.45 10.61 -16.82
N GLY A 127 -7.80 9.90 -15.73
CA GLY A 127 -9.16 9.45 -15.47
C GLY A 127 -10.14 10.62 -15.28
N TYR A 128 -9.71 11.70 -14.63
CA TYR A 128 -10.51 12.90 -14.45
C TYR A 128 -10.80 13.60 -15.79
N VAL A 129 -9.77 13.77 -16.63
CA VAL A 129 -9.92 14.34 -17.97
C VAL A 129 -10.76 13.42 -18.85
N GLY A 130 -10.61 12.10 -18.74
CA GLY A 130 -11.44 11.14 -19.48
C GLY A 130 -12.92 11.16 -19.07
N LYS A 131 -13.23 11.48 -17.81
CA LYS A 131 -14.60 11.55 -17.29
C LYS A 131 -15.30 12.86 -17.61
N HIS A 132 -14.64 14.00 -17.42
CA HIS A 132 -15.27 15.32 -17.57
C HIS A 132 -14.96 15.99 -18.91
N GLY A 133 -13.93 15.53 -19.63
CA GLY A 133 -13.40 16.23 -20.79
C GLY A 133 -12.73 17.56 -20.42
N ASN A 134 -12.20 18.25 -21.42
CA ASN A 134 -11.77 19.63 -21.33
C ASN A 134 -11.93 20.29 -22.69
N SER A 135 -12.97 21.12 -22.84
CA SER A 135 -13.27 21.82 -24.09
C SER A 135 -12.15 22.77 -24.52
N HIS A 136 -11.42 23.38 -23.57
CA HIS A 136 -10.33 24.29 -23.86
C HIS A 136 -9.10 23.58 -24.43
N ALA A 137 -8.90 22.31 -24.07
CA ALA A 137 -7.83 21.45 -24.60
C ALA A 137 -8.32 20.53 -25.74
N GLY A 138 -9.58 20.62 -26.16
CA GLY A 138 -10.19 19.75 -27.17
C GLY A 138 -10.43 18.30 -26.73
N TRP A 139 -10.38 18.01 -25.42
CA TRP A 139 -10.64 16.67 -24.89
C TRP A 139 -12.14 16.44 -24.72
N VAL A 140 -12.68 15.48 -25.48
CA VAL A 140 -14.07 15.03 -25.34
C VAL A 140 -14.19 13.98 -24.23
N PRO A 141 -15.29 13.95 -23.47
CA PRO A 141 -15.50 12.94 -22.44
C PRO A 141 -15.66 11.56 -23.08
N ILE A 142 -14.88 10.59 -22.60
CA ILE A 142 -14.80 9.22 -23.14
C ILE A 142 -15.62 8.26 -22.28
N CYS A 143 -15.76 8.55 -20.98
CA CYS A 143 -16.48 7.69 -20.05
C CYS A 143 -18.00 7.60 -20.31
N ASP A 144 -18.59 8.52 -21.09
CA ASP A 144 -20.00 8.45 -21.49
C ASP A 144 -20.27 7.23 -22.39
N HIS A 145 -19.34 6.96 -23.32
CA HIS A 145 -19.43 5.82 -24.24
C HIS A 145 -18.92 4.51 -23.64
N PHE A 146 -18.00 4.59 -22.66
CA PHE A 146 -17.35 3.43 -22.02
C PHE A 146 -17.54 3.39 -20.49
N SER A 147 -18.78 3.51 -20.05
CA SER A 147 -19.13 3.55 -18.62
C SER A 147 -18.59 2.34 -17.82
N SER A 148 -18.67 1.12 -18.36
CA SER A 148 -18.18 -0.09 -17.67
C SER A 148 -16.66 -0.08 -17.44
N PHE A 149 -15.88 0.33 -18.46
CA PHE A 149 -14.44 0.48 -18.34
C PHE A 149 -14.09 1.57 -17.31
N CYS A 150 -14.74 2.73 -17.40
CA CYS A 150 -14.50 3.86 -16.52
C CYS A 150 -14.80 3.51 -15.05
N HIS A 151 -15.89 2.77 -14.79
CA HIS A 151 -16.25 2.33 -13.45
C HIS A 151 -15.21 1.36 -12.86
N ARG A 152 -14.76 0.39 -13.66
CA ARG A 152 -13.72 -0.57 -13.22
C ARG A 152 -12.37 0.09 -13.02
N ALA A 153 -11.98 1.03 -13.89
CA ALA A 153 -10.75 1.81 -13.74
C ALA A 153 -10.78 2.67 -12.46
N MET A 154 -11.91 3.34 -12.19
CA MET A 154 -12.08 4.11 -10.95
C MET A 154 -12.02 3.23 -9.70
N ALA A 155 -12.63 2.04 -9.74
CA ALA A 155 -12.52 1.07 -8.65
C ALA A 155 -11.07 0.59 -8.44
N ALA A 156 -10.32 0.31 -9.52
CA ALA A 156 -8.92 -0.08 -9.45
C ALA A 156 -8.03 1.02 -8.84
N ILE A 157 -8.26 2.28 -9.24
CA ILE A 157 -7.58 3.46 -8.66
C ILE A 157 -7.90 3.56 -7.16
N GLY A 158 -9.17 3.41 -6.79
CA GLY A 158 -9.61 3.46 -5.39
C GLY A 158 -8.92 2.40 -4.52
N LEU A 159 -8.86 1.14 -4.99
CA LEU A 159 -8.16 0.07 -4.29
C LEU A 159 -6.66 0.33 -4.16
N SER A 160 -6.05 0.91 -5.20
CA SER A 160 -4.62 1.25 -5.18
C SER A 160 -4.32 2.40 -4.21
N TYR A 161 -5.22 3.37 -4.06
CA TYR A 161 -5.12 4.39 -3.01
C TYR A 161 -5.25 3.81 -1.61
N PHE A 162 -6.15 2.84 -1.41
CA PHE A 162 -6.26 2.14 -0.14
C PHE A 162 -4.98 1.36 0.21
N SER A 163 -4.39 0.71 -0.80
CA SER A 163 -3.08 0.06 -0.67
C SER A 163 -1.99 1.06 -0.30
N PHE A 164 -1.90 2.19 -1.02
CA PHE A 164 -0.98 3.28 -0.71
C PHE A 164 -1.11 3.77 0.73
N LEU A 165 -2.34 4.04 1.20
CA LEU A 165 -2.57 4.49 2.58
C LEU A 165 -2.08 3.45 3.59
N SER A 166 -2.34 2.16 3.33
CA SER A 166 -1.88 1.07 4.20
C SER A 166 -0.36 1.04 4.31
N PHE A 167 0.36 1.13 3.18
CA PHE A 167 1.83 1.20 3.18
C PHE A 167 2.36 2.50 3.80
N LEU A 168 1.73 3.64 3.56
CA LEU A 168 2.10 4.90 4.20
C LEU A 168 2.01 4.79 5.73
N PHE A 169 0.92 4.23 6.27
CA PHE A 169 0.79 3.99 7.70
C PHE A 169 1.87 3.05 8.23
N LEU A 170 2.22 2.00 7.49
CA LEU A 170 3.35 1.11 7.86
C LEU A 170 4.67 1.86 7.91
N THR A 171 4.97 2.67 6.90
CA THR A 171 6.17 3.52 6.83
C THR A 171 6.23 4.45 8.03
N VAL A 172 5.13 5.14 8.37
CA VAL A 172 5.04 6.07 9.51
C VAL A 172 5.21 5.34 10.84
N LEU A 173 4.57 4.18 11.03
CA LEU A 173 4.74 3.38 12.25
C LEU A 173 6.17 2.89 12.41
N SER A 174 6.84 2.52 11.31
CA SER A 174 8.23 2.09 11.31
C SER A 174 9.14 3.28 11.63
N ALA A 175 8.96 4.42 10.98
CA ALA A 175 9.68 5.66 11.28
C ALA A 175 9.49 6.09 12.74
N ALA A 176 8.27 6.04 13.28
CA ALA A 176 8.00 6.37 14.67
C ALA A 176 8.77 5.46 15.63
N LYS A 177 8.88 4.16 15.34
CA LYS A 177 9.71 3.24 16.14
C LYS A 177 11.20 3.61 16.11
N TYR A 178 11.75 4.08 14.98
CA TYR A 178 13.15 4.54 14.88
C TYR A 178 13.38 5.91 15.52
N SER A 179 12.43 6.83 15.33
CA SER A 179 12.50 8.20 15.83
C SER A 179 12.22 8.27 17.32
N THR A 180 11.60 7.24 17.92
CA THR A 180 11.57 7.12 19.38
C THR A 180 13.00 6.82 19.82
N PRO A 181 13.70 7.76 20.46
CA PRO A 181 15.01 7.46 20.96
C PRO A 181 14.86 6.32 21.96
N GLN A 182 15.94 5.57 22.15
CA GLN A 182 16.21 4.75 23.32
C GLN A 182 16.22 5.61 24.62
N PHE A 183 15.17 6.39 24.88
CA PHE A 183 14.92 7.22 26.05
C PHE A 183 13.66 6.72 26.75
N ALA A 184 13.73 5.45 27.15
CA ALA A 184 13.26 5.05 28.46
C ALA A 184 14.05 3.79 28.90
N PRO A 185 15.35 3.90 29.23
CA PRO A 185 15.85 3.01 30.26
C PRO A 185 15.05 3.31 31.53
N LEU A 186 14.39 2.28 32.06
CA LEU A 186 14.18 2.05 33.48
C LEU A 186 14.59 3.22 34.41
N GLN A 187 13.63 4.05 34.83
CA GLN A 187 13.81 4.97 35.96
C GLN A 187 12.98 4.53 37.18
N VAL A 188 12.82 3.22 37.39
CA VAL A 188 12.50 2.65 38.71
C VAL A 188 13.18 1.27 38.79
N GLN A 189 14.46 1.23 39.16
CA GLN A 189 15.05 0.10 39.91
C GLN A 189 16.49 0.43 40.37
N SER A 190 16.70 1.49 41.17
CA SER A 190 17.84 1.58 42.11
C SER A 190 17.79 2.86 42.95
N SER A 191 16.93 2.88 43.96
CA SER A 191 17.25 3.52 45.24
C SER A 191 17.07 2.46 46.32
N ILE A 192 18.10 1.62 46.43
CA ILE A 192 18.63 1.14 47.70
C ILE A 192 19.94 1.91 47.88
#